data_AF-A0A6A4GCQ2-F1
#
_entry.id   AF-A0A6A4GCQ2-F1
#
_cell.length_a   1.000
_cell.length_b   1.000
_cell.length_c   1.000
_cell.angle_alpha   90.00
_cell.angle_beta   90.00
_cell.angle_gamma   90.00
#
_symmetry.space_group_name_H-M   'P 1'
#
loop_
_entity.id
_entity.type
_entity.pdbx_description
1 polymer ?
#
loop_
_entity_poly.entity_id
_entity_poly.type
_entity_poly.pdbx_seq_one_letter_code
_entity_poly.pdbx_strand_id
1 'polypeptide(L)'
;LYQSTVQGAFYNSEQRFPPPNCHLGTRTQVLEILRSWITDVADLTSIYWLYGAAGVGKSAVAQTISEDFAASHLAATFFFARADPSRNNLSSFFITISYQLATSPTLRPLLKYPIDLAVHENPSIIHATLEEQFRDLIVLPC
;
A
#
# COMPACT_ATOMS: atom_id res chain seq x y z
N LEU A 1 -5.86 -1.24 -15.61
CA LEU A 1 -5.61 -1.42 -14.16
C LEU A 1 -6.88 -1.34 -13.31
N TYR A 2 -7.70 -0.27 -13.39
CA TYR A 2 -8.85 -0.05 -12.48
C TYR A 2 -9.75 -1.27 -12.20
N GLN A 3 -10.15 -2.02 -13.23
CA GLN A 3 -11.02 -3.20 -13.08
C GLN A 3 -10.37 -4.37 -12.34
N SER A 4 -9.04 -4.41 -12.29
CA SER A 4 -8.25 -5.47 -11.65
C SER A 4 -7.67 -5.03 -10.29
N THR A 5 -7.98 -3.80 -9.86
CA THR A 5 -7.54 -3.23 -8.59
C THR A 5 -8.44 -3.68 -7.45
N VAL A 6 -7.82 -4.01 -6.32
CA VAL A 6 -8.55 -4.41 -5.11
C VAL A 6 -8.81 -3.20 -4.23
N GLN A 7 -9.95 -2.53 -4.46
CA GLN A 7 -10.34 -1.32 -3.73
C GLN A 7 -10.43 -1.53 -2.20
N GLY A 8 -10.76 -2.74 -1.76
CA GLY A 8 -10.74 -3.14 -0.35
C GLY A 8 -9.38 -2.93 0.31
N ALA A 9 -8.29 -2.99 -0.45
CA ALA A 9 -6.93 -3.01 0.08
C ALA A 9 -6.42 -1.61 0.49
N PHE A 10 -7.15 -0.55 0.10
CA PHE A 10 -6.75 0.83 0.38
C PHE A 10 -6.94 1.17 1.87
N TYR A 11 -6.16 2.12 2.38
CA TYR A 11 -6.31 2.59 3.77
C TYR A 11 -7.69 3.23 4.02
N ASN A 12 -8.23 3.93 3.02
CA ASN A 12 -9.50 4.67 3.07
C ASN A 12 -10.67 3.93 2.40
N SER A 13 -10.59 2.61 2.26
CA SER A 13 -11.65 1.82 1.64
C SER A 13 -12.90 1.74 2.52
N GLU A 14 -14.09 1.91 1.93
CA GLU A 14 -15.37 1.72 2.62
C GLU A 14 -15.52 0.30 3.20
N GLN A 15 -14.98 -0.71 2.53
CA GLN A 15 -15.00 -2.10 3.01
C GLN A 15 -14.25 -2.31 4.34
N ARG A 16 -13.47 -1.30 4.74
CA ARG A 16 -12.73 -1.31 6.00
C ARG A 16 -13.37 -0.41 7.04
N PHE A 17 -14.54 0.19 6.79
CA PHE A 17 -15.21 1.06 7.74
C PHE A 17 -16.01 0.26 8.81
N PRO A 18 -15.91 0.61 10.11
CA PRO A 18 -14.94 1.55 10.68
C PRO A 18 -13.52 0.94 10.65
N PRO A 19 -12.49 1.74 10.28
CA PRO A 19 -11.14 1.23 10.19
C PRO A 19 -10.60 0.84 11.56
N PRO A 20 -9.76 -0.21 11.68
CA PRO A 20 -9.07 -0.51 12.93
C PRO A 20 -8.24 0.70 13.35
N ASN A 21 -8.45 1.21 14.56
CA ASN A 21 -7.81 2.46 14.99
C ASN A 21 -7.17 2.30 16.38
N CYS A 22 -6.03 2.95 16.58
CA CYS A 22 -5.49 3.11 17.92
C CYS A 22 -6.38 4.07 18.71
N HIS A 23 -6.80 3.68 19.92
CA HIS A 23 -7.50 4.59 20.81
C HIS A 23 -6.55 5.72 21.26
N LEU A 24 -7.12 6.90 21.51
CA LEU A 24 -6.38 8.06 22.00
C LEU A 24 -5.54 7.69 23.23
N GLY A 25 -4.27 8.09 23.23
CA GLY A 25 -3.33 7.81 24.32
C GLY A 25 -2.81 6.37 24.40
N THR A 26 -3.19 5.49 23.45
CA THR A 26 -2.65 4.12 23.39
C THR A 26 -1.59 3.98 22.31
N ARG A 27 -0.68 3.01 22.47
CA ARG A 27 0.36 2.66 21.48
C ARG A 27 1.27 3.83 21.06
N THR A 28 1.31 4.89 21.86
CA THR A 28 2.04 6.14 21.58
C THR A 28 3.51 5.86 21.25
N GLN A 29 4.19 5.08 22.08
CA GLN A 29 5.60 4.74 21.88
C GLN A 29 5.86 4.04 20.53
N VAL A 30 5.00 3.09 20.14
CA VAL A 30 5.15 2.37 18.86
C VAL A 30 4.87 3.29 17.67
N LEU A 31 3.84 4.15 17.79
CA LEU A 31 3.52 5.14 16.76
C LEU A 31 4.65 6.16 16.59
N GLU A 32 5.26 6.62 17.67
CA GLU A 32 6.41 7.53 17.64
C GLU A 32 7.63 6.90 16.95
N ILE A 33 7.94 5.64 17.28
CA ILE A 33 9.02 4.90 16.60
C ILE A 33 8.76 4.82 15.09
N LEU A 34 7.53 4.47 14.68
CA LEU A 34 7.17 4.35 13.26
C LEU A 34 7.17 5.69 12.54
N ARG A 35 6.67 6.76 13.19
CA ARG A 35 6.71 8.12 12.64
C ARG A 35 8.15 8.57 12.41
N SER A 36 9.01 8.36 13.42
CA SER A 36 10.44 8.67 13.31
C SER A 36 11.07 7.90 12.15
N TRP A 37 10.83 6.59 12.07
CA TRP A 37 11.34 5.74 11.00
C TRP A 37 10.92 6.21 9.60
N ILE A 38 9.67 6.64 9.42
CA ILE A 38 9.17 7.12 8.11
C ILE A 38 9.80 8.47 7.72
N THR A 39 10.06 9.34 8.69
CA THR A 39 10.56 10.70 8.42
C THR A 39 12.08 10.84 8.46
N ASP A 40 12.78 9.82 8.97
CA ASP A 40 14.24 9.85 9.06
C ASP A 40 14.87 9.53 7.69
N VAL A 41 15.33 10.58 7.02
CA VAL A 41 15.94 10.51 5.68
C VAL A 41 17.32 9.82 5.72
N ALA A 42 17.93 9.67 6.90
CA ALA A 42 19.21 8.98 7.06
C ALA A 42 19.04 7.48 7.31
N ASP A 43 17.85 7.01 7.67
CA ASP A 43 17.59 5.59 7.87
C ASP A 43 17.49 4.87 6.51
N LEU A 44 18.34 3.84 6.33
CA LEU A 44 18.36 3.02 5.12
C LEU A 44 17.36 1.86 5.19
N THR A 45 16.64 1.70 6.30
CA THR A 45 15.73 0.59 6.53
C THR A 45 14.45 0.74 5.71
N SER A 46 14.30 -0.05 4.63
CA SER A 46 13.13 0.03 3.73
C SER A 46 11.90 -0.75 4.20
N ILE A 47 12.04 -1.62 5.20
CA ILE A 47 10.96 -2.50 5.69
C ILE A 47 10.94 -2.49 7.21
N TYR A 48 9.81 -2.12 7.80
CA TYR A 48 9.59 -2.22 9.23
C TYR A 48 8.74 -3.44 9.59
N TRP A 49 9.27 -4.32 10.44
CA TRP A 49 8.53 -5.48 10.93
C TRP A 49 7.84 -5.20 12.28
N LEU A 50 6.54 -4.89 12.25
CA LEU A 50 5.72 -4.78 13.46
C LEU A 50 5.21 -6.16 13.90
N TYR A 51 5.78 -6.70 14.98
CA TYR A 51 5.43 -8.01 15.53
C TYR A 51 4.75 -7.91 16.92
N GLY A 52 4.13 -9.01 17.35
CA GLY A 52 3.41 -9.10 18.63
C GLY A 52 2.30 -10.14 18.61
N ALA A 53 1.74 -10.47 19.77
CA ALA A 53 0.70 -11.48 19.91
C ALA A 53 -0.55 -11.20 19.04
N ALA A 54 -1.34 -12.24 18.76
CA ALA A 54 -2.62 -12.07 18.08
C ALA A 54 -3.55 -11.15 18.89
N GLY A 55 -4.35 -10.32 18.21
CA GLY A 55 -5.32 -9.44 18.87
C GLY A 55 -4.75 -8.15 19.49
N VAL A 56 -3.43 -7.95 19.54
CA VAL A 56 -2.84 -6.74 20.18
C VAL A 56 -2.97 -5.44 19.37
N GLY A 57 -3.72 -5.43 18.27
CA GLY A 57 -3.99 -4.21 17.51
C GLY A 57 -2.90 -3.80 16.50
N LYS A 58 -2.08 -4.73 16.00
CA LYS A 58 -1.06 -4.42 14.97
C LYS A 58 -1.66 -3.75 13.72
N SER A 59 -2.79 -4.25 13.24
CA SER A 59 -3.51 -3.66 12.09
C SER A 59 -4.04 -2.26 12.39
N ALA A 60 -4.36 -1.97 13.65
CA ALA A 60 -4.76 -0.63 14.08
C ALA A 60 -3.58 0.35 14.05
N VAL A 61 -2.40 -0.08 14.48
CA VAL A 61 -1.16 0.72 14.35
C VAL A 61 -0.84 1.02 12.89
N ALA A 62 -0.88 0.01 12.02
CA ALA A 62 -0.62 0.18 10.58
C ALA A 62 -1.64 1.13 9.91
N GLN A 63 -2.90 1.02 10.31
CA GLN A 63 -3.95 1.92 9.83
C GLN A 63 -3.73 3.35 10.29
N THR A 64 -3.49 3.59 11.58
CA THR A 64 -3.22 4.92 12.12
C THR A 64 -2.02 5.57 11.44
N ILE A 65 -0.94 4.82 11.22
CA ILE A 65 0.23 5.34 10.47
C ILE A 65 -0.13 5.66 9.02
N SER A 66 -0.92 4.82 8.35
CA SER A 66 -1.37 5.11 6.98
C SER A 66 -2.18 6.41 6.93
N GLU A 67 -3.09 6.62 7.87
CA GLU A 67 -3.90 7.85 7.97
C GLU A 67 -3.03 9.09 8.28
N ASP A 68 -2.09 8.97 9.21
CA ASP A 68 -1.16 10.06 9.58
C ASP A 68 -0.35 10.57 8.36
N PHE A 69 0.03 9.68 7.45
CA PHE A 69 0.91 9.99 6.31
C PHE A 69 0.18 10.04 4.95
N ALA A 70 -1.14 9.90 4.93
CA ALA A 70 -1.97 9.85 3.73
C ALA A 70 -1.77 11.05 2.77
N ALA A 71 -1.48 12.23 3.32
CA ALA A 71 -1.28 13.46 2.55
C ALA A 71 0.20 13.83 2.30
N SER A 72 1.14 12.98 2.72
CA SER A 72 2.57 13.28 2.61
C SER A 72 3.40 12.12 2.07
N HIS A 73 3.70 11.11 2.90
CA HIS A 73 4.67 10.05 2.59
C HIS A 73 4.01 8.79 2.03
N LEU A 74 2.69 8.63 2.20
CA LEU A 74 1.99 7.44 1.77
C LEU A 74 1.75 7.43 0.25
N ALA A 75 2.47 6.57 -0.47
CA ALA A 75 2.31 6.43 -1.91
C ALA A 75 1.18 5.47 -2.31
N ALA A 76 1.05 4.34 -1.60
CA ALA A 76 0.05 3.30 -1.85
C ALA A 76 -0.11 2.41 -0.61
N THR A 77 -1.22 1.67 -0.54
CA THR A 77 -1.49 0.68 0.51
C THR A 77 -2.05 -0.62 -0.02
N PHE A 78 -1.72 -1.71 0.67
CA PHE A 78 -2.39 -2.98 0.46
C PHE A 78 -2.57 -3.71 1.79
N PHE A 79 -3.77 -3.61 2.36
CA PHE A 79 -4.12 -4.32 3.58
C PHE A 79 -4.59 -5.74 3.27
N PHE A 80 -3.69 -6.72 3.47
CA PHE A 80 -4.04 -8.12 3.36
C PHE A 80 -5.07 -8.54 4.42
N ALA A 81 -6.04 -9.36 4.01
CA ALA A 81 -7.10 -9.86 4.88
C ALA A 81 -7.36 -11.34 4.60
N ARG A 82 -7.11 -12.21 5.58
CA ARG A 82 -7.22 -13.67 5.42
C ARG A 82 -8.59 -14.15 4.95
N ALA A 83 -9.64 -13.50 5.45
CA ALA A 83 -11.03 -13.85 5.15
C ALA A 83 -11.52 -13.31 3.80
N ASP A 84 -10.72 -12.50 3.11
CA ASP A 84 -11.10 -11.86 1.85
C ASP A 84 -10.30 -12.49 0.68
N PRO A 85 -10.94 -13.26 -0.20
CA PRO A 85 -10.27 -13.89 -1.35
C PRO A 85 -9.58 -12.92 -2.30
N SER A 86 -9.98 -11.64 -2.31
CA SER A 86 -9.33 -10.62 -3.15
C SER A 86 -8.04 -10.07 -2.51
N ARG A 87 -7.84 -10.25 -1.20
CA ARG A 87 -6.72 -9.68 -0.41
C ARG A 87 -5.99 -10.71 0.45
N ASN A 88 -6.20 -11.99 0.22
CA ASN A 88 -5.50 -13.07 0.93
C ASN A 88 -4.35 -13.69 0.12
N ASN A 89 -4.06 -13.13 -1.06
CA ASN A 89 -3.03 -13.58 -1.97
C ASN A 89 -2.42 -12.36 -2.71
N LEU A 90 -1.42 -12.61 -3.56
CA LEU A 90 -0.64 -11.56 -4.23
C LEU A 90 -1.11 -11.23 -5.65
N SER A 91 -2.12 -11.93 -6.19
CA SER A 91 -2.45 -11.88 -7.64
C SER A 91 -2.72 -10.48 -8.17
N SER A 92 -3.25 -9.60 -7.31
CA SER A 92 -3.59 -8.22 -7.65
C SER A 92 -2.75 -7.20 -6.90
N PHE A 93 -1.71 -7.63 -6.16
CA PHE A 93 -0.91 -6.75 -5.30
C PHE A 93 -0.24 -5.64 -6.13
N PHE A 94 0.62 -5.99 -7.08
CA PHE A 94 1.35 -5.00 -7.88
C PHE A 94 0.42 -4.16 -8.75
N ILE A 95 -0.60 -4.77 -9.35
CA ILE A 95 -1.66 -4.06 -10.09
C ILE A 95 -2.32 -2.97 -9.22
N THR A 96 -2.62 -3.30 -7.97
CA THR A 96 -3.29 -2.40 -7.02
C THR A 96 -2.34 -1.29 -6.54
N ILE A 97 -1.07 -1.59 -6.33
CA ILE A 97 -0.04 -0.59 -6.00
C ILE A 97 0.18 0.36 -7.19
N SER A 98 0.45 -0.15 -8.38
CA SER A 98 0.68 0.67 -9.58
C SER A 98 -0.51 1.56 -9.92
N TYR A 99 -1.74 1.08 -9.71
CA TYR A 99 -2.92 1.93 -9.85
C TYR A 99 -2.94 3.10 -8.85
N GLN A 100 -2.65 2.85 -7.57
CA GLN A 100 -2.56 3.92 -6.56
C GLN A 100 -1.45 4.93 -6.91
N LEU A 101 -0.29 4.46 -7.34
CA LEU A 101 0.81 5.32 -7.80
C LEU A 101 0.41 6.20 -9.00
N ALA A 102 -0.23 5.62 -10.01
CA ALA A 102 -0.68 6.34 -11.22
C ALA A 102 -1.83 7.33 -10.97
N THR A 103 -2.56 7.18 -9.85
CA THR A 103 -3.72 8.02 -9.50
C THR A 103 -3.46 8.97 -8.34
N SER A 104 -2.37 8.77 -7.60
CA SER A 104 -1.95 9.65 -6.50
C SER A 104 -1.72 11.08 -7.02
N PRO A 105 -2.32 12.13 -6.42
CA PRO A 105 -2.15 13.50 -6.87
C PRO A 105 -0.68 13.94 -6.99
N THR A 106 0.17 13.47 -6.07
CA THR A 106 1.59 13.83 -6.00
C THR A 106 2.42 13.06 -7.03
N LEU A 107 2.12 11.77 -7.25
CA LEU A 107 2.94 10.89 -8.10
C LEU A 107 2.43 10.75 -9.53
N ARG A 108 1.13 11.01 -9.76
CA ARG A 108 0.48 10.91 -11.07
C ARG A 108 1.24 11.66 -12.19
N PRO A 109 1.76 12.89 -12.00
CA PRO A 109 2.48 13.59 -13.06
C PRO A 109 3.74 12.85 -13.54
N LEU A 110 4.33 12.02 -12.67
CA LEU A 110 5.54 11.26 -12.96
C LEU A 110 5.23 9.85 -13.46
N LEU A 111 4.31 9.14 -12.78
CA LEU A 111 4.14 7.70 -12.93
C LEU A 111 2.97 7.30 -13.84
N LYS A 112 1.99 8.18 -14.08
CA LYS A 112 0.81 7.80 -14.86
C LYS A 112 1.15 7.39 -16.28
N TYR A 113 1.93 8.19 -16.98
CA TYR A 113 2.30 7.92 -18.36
C TYR A 113 3.08 6.60 -18.53
N PRO A 114 4.20 6.35 -17.81
CA PRO A 114 4.95 5.11 -18.00
C PRO A 114 4.16 3.87 -17.58
N ILE A 115 3.32 3.95 -16.54
CA ILE A 115 2.45 2.82 -16.14
C ILE A 115 1.38 2.54 -17.20
N ASP A 116 0.73 3.59 -17.73
CA ASP A 116 -0.27 3.43 -18.80
C ASP A 116 0.36 2.86 -20.07
N LEU A 117 1.58 3.29 -20.41
CA LEU A 117 2.33 2.77 -21.55
C LEU A 117 2.66 1.28 -21.39
N ALA A 118 3.17 0.87 -20.23
CA ALA A 118 3.48 -0.55 -19.95
C ALA A 118 2.25 -1.45 -20.11
N VAL A 119 1.09 -1.00 -19.63
CA VAL A 119 -0.18 -1.73 -19.77
C VAL A 119 -0.69 -1.72 -21.20
N HIS A 120 -0.48 -0.63 -21.94
CA HIS A 120 -0.87 -0.53 -23.34
C HIS A 120 -0.04 -1.44 -24.25
N GLU A 121 1.28 -1.51 -24.02
CA GLU A 121 2.20 -2.37 -24.79
C GLU A 121 2.03 -3.85 -24.45
N ASN A 122 1.72 -4.17 -23.20
CA ASN A 122 1.45 -5.55 -22.77
C ASN A 122 0.15 -5.62 -21.94
N PRO A 123 -1.02 -5.72 -22.59
CA PRO A 123 -2.29 -5.85 -21.87
C PRO A 123 -2.39 -7.09 -20.98
N SER A 124 -1.68 -8.17 -21.33
CA SER A 124 -1.62 -9.39 -20.53
C SER A 124 -0.83 -9.26 -19.23
N ILE A 125 -0.15 -8.13 -18.98
CA ILE A 125 0.61 -7.89 -17.74
C ILE A 125 -0.24 -8.06 -16.49
N ILE A 126 -1.55 -7.80 -16.58
CA ILE A 126 -2.50 -7.99 -15.48
C ILE A 126 -2.68 -9.46 -15.03
N HIS A 127 -2.26 -10.41 -15.87
CA HIS A 127 -2.32 -11.85 -15.61
C HIS A 127 -0.93 -12.50 -15.67
N ALA A 128 0.12 -11.69 -15.81
CA ALA A 128 1.50 -12.15 -15.82
C ALA A 128 1.94 -12.61 -14.42
N THR A 129 3.14 -13.18 -14.36
CA THR A 129 3.77 -13.59 -13.09
C THR A 129 3.97 -12.38 -12.17
N LEU A 130 4.11 -12.62 -10.86
CA LEU A 130 4.32 -11.53 -9.89
C LEU A 130 5.62 -10.78 -10.18
N GLU A 131 6.65 -11.49 -10.61
CA GLU A 131 7.96 -10.98 -10.98
C GLU A 131 7.87 -10.05 -12.21
N GLU A 132 7.11 -10.45 -13.23
CA GLU A 132 6.86 -9.61 -14.41
C GLU A 132 6.02 -8.38 -14.06
N GLN A 133 4.95 -8.54 -13.28
CA GLN A 133 4.15 -7.41 -12.81
C GLN A 133 5.00 -6.42 -12.01
N PHE A 134 5.84 -6.90 -11.10
CA PHE A 134 6.73 -6.05 -10.33
C PHE A 134 7.73 -5.31 -11.22
N ARG A 135 8.39 -6.02 -12.13
CA ARG A 135 9.36 -5.42 -13.04
C ARG A 135 8.71 -4.32 -13.90
N ASP A 136 7.62 -4.65 -14.58
CA ASP A 136 7.07 -3.79 -15.65
C ASP A 136 6.14 -2.71 -15.10
N LEU A 137 5.53 -2.89 -13.93
CA LEU A 137 4.58 -1.91 -13.36
C LEU A 137 5.14 -1.14 -12.15
N ILE A 138 6.27 -1.54 -11.58
CA ILE A 138 6.91 -0.86 -10.44
C ILE A 138 8.34 -0.43 -10.78
N VAL A 139 9.22 -1.36 -11.17
CA VAL A 139 10.66 -1.06 -11.31
C VAL A 139 10.98 -0.24 -12.56
N LEU A 140 10.39 -0.56 -13.71
CA LEU A 140 10.64 0.20 -14.94
C LEU A 140 9.92 1.56 -14.98
N PRO A 141 8.68 1.70 -14.45
CA PRO A 141 7.99 2.99 -14.45
C PRO A 141 8.43 3.99 -13.38
N CYS A 142 9.07 3.55 -12.29
CA CYS A 142 9.49 4.41 -11.16
C CYS A 142 10.99 4.69 -11.21
#